data_AF-A0A7X8ZB98-F1
#
_entry.id   AF-A0A7X8ZB98-F1
#
_cell.length_a   1.000
_cell.length_b   1.000
_cell.length_c   1.000
_cell.angle_alpha   90.00
_cell.angle_beta   90.00
_cell.angle_gamma   90.00
#
_symmetry.space_group_name_H-M   'P 1'
#
loop_
_entity.id
_entity.type
_entity.pdbx_description
1 polymer ?
#
loop_
_entity_poly.entity_id
_entity_poly.type
_entity_poly.pdbx_seq_one_letter_code
_entity_poly.pdbx_strand_id
1 'polypeptide(L)'
;MLKGNTQRQAYLKAYPSRKNWKENSIDAAASTLFKNDKVRKRYEQLLNKMREEETKKTMWTREQSIETLRYVIDVNKRDLERINQAFEEELEMLQKLMQENPEKAPLYLGQILKQRKLRRASKVNNQGIIDAVAELNKMQGFNEETINMNGTVVFTGEEELED
;
A
#
# COMPACT_ATOMS: atom_id res chain seq x y z
N MET A 1 -3.05 -33.31 -6.53
CA MET A 1 -3.85 -32.43 -5.68
C MET A 1 -3.12 -31.14 -5.39
N LEU A 2 -2.04 -31.11 -4.59
CA LEU A 2 -1.34 -29.84 -4.31
C LEU A 2 -0.82 -29.10 -5.56
N LYS A 3 -0.39 -29.82 -6.60
CA LYS A 3 0.07 -29.22 -7.88
C LYS A 3 -1.05 -29.10 -8.93
N GLY A 4 -2.29 -28.82 -8.53
CA GLY A 4 -3.44 -28.68 -9.44
C GLY A 4 -4.03 -29.99 -10.01
N ASN A 5 -3.35 -31.13 -9.85
CA ASN A 5 -3.89 -32.42 -10.30
C ASN A 5 -5.16 -32.81 -9.53
N THR A 6 -6.15 -33.37 -10.23
CA THR A 6 -7.29 -34.04 -9.60
C THR A 6 -6.84 -35.22 -8.73
N GLN A 7 -7.73 -35.70 -7.87
CA GLN A 7 -7.46 -36.85 -7.01
C GLN A 7 -7.07 -38.10 -7.83
N ARG A 8 -7.80 -38.37 -8.91
CA ARG A 8 -7.51 -39.44 -9.89
C ARG A 8 -6.12 -39.30 -10.50
N GLN A 9 -5.78 -38.12 -11.02
CA GLN A 9 -4.49 -37.86 -11.64
C GLN A 9 -3.33 -38.00 -10.64
N ALA A 10 -3.51 -37.51 -9.42
CA ALA A 10 -2.52 -37.65 -8.35
C ALA A 10 -2.31 -39.12 -7.98
N TYR A 11 -3.38 -39.90 -7.94
CA TYR A 11 -3.35 -41.33 -7.66
C TYR A 11 -2.62 -42.11 -8.76
N LEU A 12 -2.94 -41.88 -10.04
CA LEU A 12 -2.26 -42.54 -11.15
C LEU A 12 -0.78 -42.17 -11.25
N LYS A 13 -0.41 -40.95 -10.86
CA LYS A 13 1.00 -40.55 -10.80
C LYS A 13 1.78 -41.29 -9.70
N ALA A 14 1.13 -41.59 -8.57
CA ALA A 14 1.72 -42.36 -7.48
C ALA A 14 1.72 -43.88 -7.75
N TYR A 15 0.74 -44.38 -8.51
CA TYR A 15 0.58 -45.79 -8.86
C TYR A 15 0.44 -45.99 -10.38
N PRO A 16 1.50 -45.79 -11.18
CA PRO A 16 1.42 -45.85 -12.65
C PRO A 16 0.97 -47.22 -13.19
N SER A 17 1.25 -48.30 -12.45
CA SER A 17 0.82 -49.65 -12.80
C SER A 17 -0.70 -49.83 -12.86
N ARG A 18 -1.48 -48.91 -12.25
CA ARG A 18 -2.95 -48.94 -12.24
C ARG A 18 -3.58 -48.15 -13.39
N LYS A 19 -2.79 -47.68 -14.37
CA LYS A 19 -3.28 -46.87 -15.50
C LYS A 19 -4.36 -47.55 -16.34
N ASN A 20 -4.34 -48.88 -16.41
CA ASN A 20 -5.30 -49.65 -17.21
C ASN A 20 -6.57 -50.04 -16.44
N TRP A 21 -6.73 -49.59 -15.19
CA TRP A 21 -7.93 -49.84 -14.40
C TRP A 21 -9.11 -49.03 -14.93
N LYS A 22 -10.33 -49.54 -14.72
CA LYS A 22 -11.56 -48.77 -15.01
C LYS A 22 -11.57 -47.50 -14.16
N GLU A 23 -12.08 -46.41 -14.74
CA GLU A 23 -12.08 -45.10 -14.10
C GLU A 23 -12.73 -45.09 -12.72
N ASN A 24 -13.92 -45.69 -12.59
CA ASN A 24 -14.64 -45.77 -11.31
C ASN A 24 -13.83 -46.50 -10.22
N SER A 25 -13.06 -47.52 -10.60
CA SER A 25 -12.17 -48.24 -9.68
C SER A 25 -11.00 -47.38 -9.23
N ILE A 26 -10.44 -46.56 -10.13
CA ILE A 26 -9.36 -45.62 -9.80
C ILE A 26 -9.89 -44.54 -8.84
N ASP A 27 -11.07 -43.98 -9.11
CA ASP A 27 -11.66 -42.94 -8.26
C ASP A 27 -11.99 -43.47 -6.86
N ALA A 28 -12.58 -44.67 -6.77
CA ALA A 28 -12.88 -45.31 -5.50
C ALA A 28 -11.60 -45.57 -4.67
N ALA A 29 -10.54 -46.06 -5.34
CA ALA A 29 -9.26 -46.32 -4.69
C ALA A 29 -8.56 -45.02 -4.25
N ALA A 30 -8.61 -43.98 -5.08
CA ALA A 30 -8.05 -42.67 -4.78
C ALA A 30 -8.80 -41.99 -3.62
N SER A 31 -10.13 -42.12 -3.59
CA SER A 31 -11.01 -41.65 -2.50
C SER A 31 -10.68 -42.35 -1.19
N THR A 32 -10.59 -43.67 -1.21
CA THR A 32 -10.23 -44.48 -0.03
C THR A 32 -8.86 -44.10 0.51
N LEU A 33 -7.86 -43.96 -0.38
CA LEU A 33 -6.51 -43.56 0.03
C LEU A 33 -6.50 -42.18 0.69
N PHE A 34 -7.28 -41.23 0.18
CA PHE A 34 -7.32 -39.89 0.76
C PHE A 34 -8.09 -39.83 2.09
N LYS A 35 -9.08 -40.71 2.29
CA LYS A 35 -9.76 -40.86 3.59
C LYS A 35 -8.83 -41.39 4.69
N ASN A 36 -7.69 -41.98 4.34
CA ASN A 36 -6.71 -42.38 5.32
C ASN A 36 -6.21 -41.17 6.12
N ASP A 37 -6.37 -41.22 7.45
CA ASP A 37 -6.06 -40.08 8.32
C ASP A 37 -4.62 -39.58 8.20
N LYS A 38 -3.64 -40.47 8.02
CA LYS A 38 -2.24 -40.06 7.86
C LYS A 38 -2.04 -39.29 6.56
N VAL A 39 -2.64 -39.77 5.48
CA VAL A 39 -2.58 -39.13 4.15
C VAL A 39 -3.28 -37.78 4.19
N ARG A 40 -4.48 -37.72 4.76
CA ARG A 40 -5.27 -36.49 4.91
C ARG A 40 -4.54 -35.43 5.74
N LYS A 41 -4.08 -35.79 6.94
CA LYS A 41 -3.32 -34.87 7.81
C LYS A 41 -2.07 -34.33 7.11
N ARG A 42 -1.33 -35.20 6.42
CA ARG A 42 -0.13 -34.77 5.68
C ARG A 42 -0.49 -33.83 4.52
N TYR A 43 -1.58 -34.10 3.81
CA TYR A 43 -2.07 -33.22 2.76
C TYR A 43 -2.46 -31.84 3.31
N GLU A 44 -3.23 -31.79 4.40
CA GLU A 44 -3.65 -30.54 5.05
C GLU A 44 -2.44 -29.72 5.52
N GLN A 45 -1.44 -30.35 6.15
CA GLN A 45 -0.20 -29.70 6.55
C GLN A 45 0.55 -29.05 5.37
N LEU A 46 0.66 -29.79 4.25
CA LEU A 46 1.34 -29.29 3.07
C LEU A 46 0.54 -28.19 2.37
N LEU A 47 -0.78 -28.28 2.36
CA LEU A 47 -1.67 -27.25 1.84
C LEU A 47 -1.55 -25.96 2.66
N ASN A 48 -1.52 -26.07 4.00
CA ASN A 48 -1.32 -24.92 4.88
C ASN A 48 0.04 -24.26 4.65
N LYS A 49 1.12 -25.04 4.56
CA LYS A 49 2.45 -24.50 4.24
C LYS A 49 2.50 -23.78 2.90
N MET A 50 1.91 -24.36 1.85
CA MET A 50 1.84 -23.70 0.56
C MET A 50 1.06 -22.38 0.66
N ARG A 51 -0.09 -22.38 1.36
CA ARG A 51 -0.86 -21.15 1.58
C ARG A 51 -0.05 -20.10 2.34
N GLU A 52 0.65 -20.47 3.41
CA GLU A 52 1.53 -19.55 4.15
C GLU A 52 2.65 -18.97 3.26
N GLU A 53 3.28 -19.79 2.42
CA GLU A 53 4.31 -19.34 1.49
C GLU A 53 3.74 -18.40 0.41
N GLU A 54 2.59 -18.72 -0.17
CA GLU A 54 1.91 -17.84 -1.13
C GLU A 54 1.45 -16.53 -0.48
N THR A 55 0.89 -16.59 0.73
CA THR A 55 0.54 -15.39 1.51
C THR A 55 1.77 -14.52 1.73
N LYS A 56 2.92 -15.10 2.13
CA LYS A 56 4.18 -14.35 2.29
C LYS A 56 4.65 -13.67 1.01
N LYS A 57 4.45 -14.27 -0.17
CA LYS A 57 4.80 -13.64 -1.45
C LYS A 57 3.89 -12.46 -1.78
N THR A 58 2.65 -12.49 -1.32
CA THR A 58 1.70 -11.37 -1.47
C THR A 58 1.77 -10.36 -0.33
N MET A 59 2.55 -10.64 0.72
CA MET A 59 2.74 -9.70 1.82
C MET A 59 3.60 -8.53 1.37
N TRP A 60 3.11 -7.35 1.68
CA TRP A 60 3.79 -6.10 1.41
C TRP A 60 5.00 -5.94 2.35
N THR A 61 6.20 -5.77 1.81
CA THR A 61 7.40 -5.60 2.63
C THR A 61 7.52 -4.18 3.16
N ARG A 62 8.30 -4.01 4.24
CA ARG A 62 8.61 -2.70 4.81
C ARG A 62 9.28 -1.79 3.77
N GLU A 63 10.19 -2.35 2.99
CA GLU A 63 10.92 -1.62 1.94
C GLU A 63 9.96 -1.14 0.85
N GLN A 64 9.00 -1.96 0.42
CA GLN A 64 7.97 -1.58 -0.54
C GLN A 64 7.09 -0.45 -0.01
N SER A 65 6.74 -0.45 1.28
CA SER A 65 6.02 0.65 1.93
C SER A 65 6.81 1.95 1.90
N ILE A 66 8.09 1.87 2.29
CA ILE A 66 8.97 3.05 2.34
C ILE A 66 9.15 3.62 0.93
N GLU A 67 9.39 2.78 -0.08
CA GLU A 67 9.54 3.22 -1.46
C GLU A 67 8.27 3.90 -1.99
N THR A 68 7.11 3.31 -1.71
CA THR A 68 5.81 3.86 -2.11
C THR A 68 5.52 5.18 -1.41
N LEU A 69 5.81 5.28 -0.11
CA LEU A 69 5.68 6.54 0.64
C LEU A 69 6.60 7.63 0.07
N ARG A 70 7.86 7.30 -0.21
CA ARG A 70 8.81 8.23 -0.82
C ARG A 70 8.28 8.74 -2.16
N TYR A 71 7.73 7.86 -2.99
CA TYR A 71 7.11 8.23 -4.25
C TYR A 71 5.92 9.18 -4.06
N VAL A 72 4.99 8.85 -3.15
CA VAL A 72 3.82 9.70 -2.85
C VAL A 72 4.26 11.07 -2.35
N ILE A 73 5.24 11.14 -1.45
CA ILE A 73 5.79 12.41 -0.95
C ILE A 73 6.40 13.22 -2.10
N ASP A 74 7.16 12.58 -2.99
CA ASP A 74 7.80 13.25 -4.11
C ASP A 74 6.80 13.82 -5.13
N VAL A 75 5.75 13.06 -5.46
CA VAL A 75 4.64 13.55 -6.31
C VAL A 75 3.95 14.74 -5.65
N ASN A 76 3.65 14.67 -4.35
CA ASN A 76 3.02 15.78 -3.62
C ASN A 76 3.90 17.03 -3.60
N LYS A 77 5.22 16.88 -3.43
CA LYS A 77 6.16 18.02 -3.51
C LYS A 77 6.11 18.68 -4.88
N ARG A 78 6.15 17.89 -5.95
CA ARG A 78 6.08 18.40 -7.33
C ARG A 78 4.76 19.10 -7.62
N ASP A 79 3.64 18.55 -7.15
CA ASP A 79 2.33 19.17 -7.32
C ASP A 79 2.21 20.47 -6.52
N LEU A 80 2.75 20.51 -5.29
CA LEU A 80 2.83 21.74 -4.51
C LEU A 80 3.65 22.82 -5.23
N GLU A 81 4.79 22.45 -5.82
CA GLU A 81 5.63 23.37 -6.60
C GLU A 81 4.87 23.92 -7.81
N ARG A 82 4.21 23.08 -8.60
CA ARG A 82 3.40 23.50 -9.75
C ARG A 82 2.27 24.46 -9.35
N ILE A 83 1.57 24.15 -8.27
CA ILE A 83 0.51 25.00 -7.73
C ILE A 83 1.08 26.36 -7.32
N ASN A 84 2.23 26.37 -6.63
CA ASN A 84 2.88 27.62 -6.23
C ASN A 84 3.30 28.47 -7.43
N GLN A 85 3.87 27.84 -8.47
CA GLN A 85 4.26 28.52 -9.71
C GLN A 85 3.06 29.13 -10.43
N ALA A 86 1.99 28.36 -10.67
CA ALA A 86 0.78 28.86 -11.33
C ALA A 86 0.16 30.06 -10.59
N PHE A 87 0.20 30.04 -9.26
CA PHE A 87 -0.26 31.16 -8.46
C PHE A 87 0.70 32.36 -8.51
N GLU A 88 2.02 32.16 -8.60
CA GLU A 88 2.97 33.27 -8.77
C GLU A 88 2.74 33.96 -10.11
N GLU A 89 2.55 33.20 -11.19
CA GLU A 89 2.19 33.72 -12.52
C GLU A 89 0.87 34.50 -12.49
N GLU A 90 -0.15 34.01 -11.77
CA GLU A 90 -1.43 34.73 -11.61
C GLU A 90 -1.25 36.06 -10.87
N LEU A 91 -0.40 36.10 -9.83
CA LEU A 91 -0.11 37.33 -9.09
C LEU A 91 0.64 38.35 -9.95
N GLU A 92 1.61 37.91 -10.75
CA GLU A 92 2.33 38.76 -11.70
C GLU A 92 1.38 39.35 -12.76
N MET A 93 0.46 38.53 -13.29
CA MET A 93 -0.55 38.98 -14.25
C MET A 93 -1.45 40.05 -13.62
N LEU A 94 -1.97 39.82 -12.41
CA LEU A 94 -2.82 40.79 -11.71
C LEU A 94 -2.07 42.08 -11.42
N GLN A 95 -0.79 42.01 -11.03
CA GLN A 95 0.06 43.18 -10.83
C GLN A 95 0.24 43.98 -12.12
N LYS A 96 0.46 43.31 -13.25
CA LYS A 96 0.55 43.96 -14.56
C LYS A 96 -0.76 44.65 -14.96
N LEU A 97 -1.90 43.99 -14.77
CA LEU A 97 -3.22 44.57 -15.02
C LEU A 97 -3.51 45.80 -14.15
N MET A 98 -3.01 45.82 -12.91
CA MET A 98 -3.10 47.00 -12.03
C MET A 98 -2.29 48.18 -12.57
N GLN A 99 -1.10 47.93 -13.14
CA GLN A 99 -0.27 48.96 -13.76
C GLN A 99 -0.91 49.50 -15.04
N GLU A 100 -1.48 48.62 -15.87
CA GLU A 100 -2.13 48.99 -17.14
C GLU A 100 -3.47 49.70 -16.94
N ASN A 101 -4.22 49.35 -15.89
CA ASN A 101 -5.54 49.92 -15.59
C ASN A 101 -5.67 50.31 -14.11
N PRO A 102 -5.09 51.45 -13.69
CA PRO A 102 -5.07 51.87 -12.27
C PRO A 102 -6.45 52.02 -11.63
N GLU A 103 -7.47 52.41 -12.40
CA GLU A 103 -8.85 52.56 -11.89
C GLU A 103 -9.48 51.24 -11.44
N LYS A 104 -9.03 50.11 -12.01
CA LYS A 104 -9.46 48.76 -11.63
C LYS A 104 -8.56 48.13 -10.57
N ALA A 105 -7.51 48.81 -10.11
CA ALA A 105 -6.56 48.28 -9.14
C ALA A 105 -7.21 47.77 -7.83
N PRO A 106 -8.25 48.42 -7.26
CA PRO A 106 -8.93 47.90 -6.07
C PRO A 106 -9.59 46.53 -6.29
N LEU A 107 -10.13 46.28 -7.48
CA LEU A 107 -10.74 45.00 -7.84
C LEU A 107 -9.69 43.88 -7.90
N TYR A 108 -8.57 44.13 -8.58
CA TYR A 108 -7.47 43.16 -8.70
C TYR A 108 -6.81 42.88 -7.34
N LEU A 109 -6.64 43.90 -6.48
CA LEU A 109 -6.15 43.72 -5.12
C LEU A 109 -7.07 42.81 -4.29
N GLY A 110 -8.40 42.96 -4.45
CA GLY A 110 -9.38 42.07 -3.84
C GLY A 110 -9.22 40.61 -4.28
N GLN A 111 -8.95 40.39 -5.57
CA GLN A 111 -8.67 39.05 -6.13
C GLN A 111 -7.38 38.46 -5.55
N ILE A 112 -6.29 39.23 -5.49
CA ILE A 112 -5.01 38.83 -4.87
C ILE A 112 -5.22 38.39 -3.42
N LEU A 113 -5.97 39.17 -2.62
CA LEU A 113 -6.24 38.85 -1.22
C LEU A 113 -7.07 37.57 -1.07
N LYS A 114 -8.03 37.33 -1.97
CA LYS A 114 -8.82 36.09 -2.02
C LYS A 114 -7.93 34.88 -2.32
N GLN A 115 -7.05 34.97 -3.32
CA GLN A 115 -6.13 33.88 -3.68
C GLN A 115 -5.16 33.56 -2.53
N ARG A 116 -4.64 34.57 -1.84
CA ARG A 116 -3.78 34.37 -0.65
C ARG A 116 -4.48 33.62 0.49
N LYS A 117 -5.77 33.87 0.72
CA LYS A 117 -6.56 33.14 1.73
C LYS A 117 -6.75 31.66 1.34
N LEU A 118 -7.00 31.39 0.06
CA LEU A 118 -7.14 30.02 -0.46
C LEU A 118 -5.83 29.21 -0.32
N ARG A 119 -4.66 29.82 -0.60
CA ARG A 119 -3.34 29.16 -0.38
C ARG A 119 -3.17 28.65 1.05
N ARG A 120 -3.59 29.43 2.06
CA ARG A 120 -3.46 29.05 3.47
C ARG A 120 -4.31 27.83 3.83
N ALA A 121 -5.46 27.67 3.18
CA ALA A 121 -6.35 26.51 3.36
C ALA A 121 -5.81 25.26 2.64
N SER A 122 -5.24 25.40 1.43
CA SER A 122 -4.72 24.24 0.67
C SER A 122 -3.48 23.60 1.29
N LYS A 123 -2.65 24.38 2.00
CA LYS A 123 -1.48 23.87 2.74
C LYS A 123 -1.84 22.90 3.89
N VAL A 124 -3.13 22.82 4.25
CA VAL A 124 -3.68 21.95 5.30
C VAL A 124 -4.01 20.54 4.77
N ASN A 125 -3.83 20.26 3.47
CA ASN A 125 -4.10 18.93 2.90
C ASN A 125 -3.04 17.86 3.25
N ASN A 126 -2.48 17.94 4.47
CA ASN A 126 -1.74 16.87 5.13
C ASN A 126 -2.62 15.66 5.45
N GLN A 127 -3.95 15.79 5.34
CA GLN A 127 -4.88 14.72 5.67
C GLN A 127 -4.66 13.47 4.80
N GLY A 128 -4.45 13.63 3.50
CA GLY A 128 -4.17 12.48 2.62
C GLY A 128 -2.85 11.76 2.94
N ILE A 129 -1.85 12.50 3.44
CA ILE A 129 -0.57 11.93 3.89
C ILE A 129 -0.76 11.24 5.24
N ILE A 130 -1.49 11.85 6.18
CA ILE A 130 -1.84 11.27 7.47
C ILE A 130 -2.62 9.98 7.29
N ASP A 131 -3.60 9.96 6.39
CA ASP A 131 -4.43 8.79 6.12
C ASP A 131 -3.61 7.66 5.48
N ALA A 132 -2.73 7.98 4.51
CA ALA A 132 -1.83 6.99 3.90
C ALA A 132 -0.82 6.40 4.91
N VAL A 133 -0.28 7.23 5.80
CA VAL A 133 0.63 6.79 6.88
C VAL A 133 -0.11 5.97 7.94
N ALA A 134 -1.33 6.36 8.32
CA ALA A 134 -2.16 5.64 9.27
C ALA A 134 -2.56 4.24 8.76
N GLU A 135 -2.95 4.13 7.49
CA GLU A 135 -3.25 2.83 6.87
C GLU A 135 -2.02 1.92 6.79
N LEU A 136 -0.83 2.47 6.50
CA LEU A 136 0.41 1.69 6.53
C LEU A 136 0.77 1.20 7.94
N ASN A 137 0.55 2.02 8.97
CA ASN A 137 0.75 1.61 10.36
C ASN A 137 -0.20 0.45 10.73
N LYS A 138 -1.48 0.54 10.36
CA LYS A 138 -2.46 -0.54 10.57
C LYS A 138 -2.05 -1.83 9.84
N MET A 139 -1.61 -1.74 8.58
CA MET A 139 -1.20 -2.90 7.78
C MET A 139 0.05 -3.60 8.32
N GLN A 140 0.90 -2.89 9.07
CA GLN A 140 2.14 -3.43 9.66
C GLN A 140 1.96 -3.94 11.10
N GLY A 141 0.72 -3.96 11.62
CA GLY A 141 0.44 -4.41 12.98
C GLY A 141 0.84 -3.39 14.06
N PHE A 142 1.11 -2.15 13.69
CA PHE A 142 1.26 -1.01 14.60
C PHE A 142 -0.12 -0.41 14.84
N ASN A 143 -0.84 -0.96 15.82
CA ASN A 143 -2.11 -0.43 16.30
C ASN A 143 -1.95 0.03 17.77
N GLU A 144 -2.97 0.67 18.33
CA GLU A 144 -2.95 1.16 19.73
C GLU A 144 -2.66 0.05 20.76
N GLU A 145 -2.75 -1.22 20.35
CA GLU A 145 -2.50 -2.39 21.19
C GLU A 145 -1.01 -2.83 21.19
N THR A 146 -0.19 -2.43 20.21
CA THR A 146 1.22 -2.85 20.06
C THR A 146 2.25 -1.74 20.20
N ILE A 147 1.83 -0.46 20.18
CA ILE A 147 2.70 0.68 20.45
C ILE A 147 2.55 1.13 21.91
N ASN A 148 3.64 1.06 22.68
CA ASN A 148 3.68 1.68 24.01
C ASN A 148 3.75 3.20 23.88
N MET A 149 2.58 3.85 23.92
CA MET A 149 2.43 5.32 23.89
C MET A 149 3.07 6.03 25.10
N ASN A 150 3.53 5.30 26.13
CA ASN A 150 4.28 5.84 27.27
C ASN A 150 5.80 5.68 27.14
N GLY A 151 6.29 5.13 26.02
CA GLY A 151 7.72 5.06 25.76
C GLY A 151 8.25 6.44 25.37
N THR A 152 9.09 7.04 26.22
CA THR A 152 9.79 8.28 25.88
C THR A 152 10.54 8.11 24.56
N VAL A 153 10.16 8.89 23.55
CA VAL A 153 10.89 8.97 22.28
C VAL A 153 12.17 9.73 22.55
N VAL A 154 13.30 9.04 22.58
CA VAL A 154 14.63 9.66 22.66
C VAL A 154 15.12 9.88 21.23
N PHE A 155 15.19 11.15 20.81
CA PHE A 155 15.85 11.51 19.57
C PHE A 155 17.36 11.54 19.82
N THR A 156 18.09 10.52 19.33
CA THR A 156 19.54 10.56 19.34
C THR A 156 20.02 11.36 18.13
N GLY A 157 20.75 12.46 18.38
CA GLY A 157 21.30 13.34 17.33
C GLY A 157 21.02 14.83 17.51
N GLU A 158 20.29 15.26 18.55
CA GLU A 158 20.15 16.69 18.87
C GLU A 158 21.47 17.34 19.31
N GLU A 159 22.45 16.54 19.77
CA GLU A 159 23.80 17.02 20.12
C GLU A 159 24.65 17.38 18.88
N GLU A 160 24.25 17.00 17.67
CA GLU A 160 24.98 17.34 16.44
C GLU A 160 24.53 18.69 15.83
N LEU A 161 23.65 19.43 16.51
CA LEU A 161 23.15 20.75 16.05
C LEU A 161 23.73 21.94 16.82
N GLU A 162 24.65 21.73 17.76
CA GLU A 162 25.44 22.79 18.39
C GLU A 162 26.91 22.69 17.97
N ASP A 163 27.22 23.26 16.81
CA ASP A 163 28.24 24.31 16.58
C ASP A 163 28.36 24.66 15.07
#